data_AF-A0A4Y6KPA6-F1
#
_entry.id   AF-A0A4Y6KPA6-F1
#
_cell.length_a   1.000
_cell.length_b   1.000
_cell.length_c   1.000
_cell.angle_alpha   90.00
_cell.angle_beta   90.00
_cell.angle_gamma   90.00
#
_symmetry.space_group_name_H-M   'P 1'
#
loop_
_entity.id
_entity.type
_entity.pdbx_description
1 polymer ?
#
loop_
_entity_poly.entity_id
_entity_poly.type
_entity_poly.pdbx_seq_one_letter_code
_entity_poly.pdbx_strand_id
1 'polypeptide(L)'
;MMAGGAHVPSVELKTVEFILAVSEAPASRAVHLRHHGFRVSLEYEPELPVPGVGTFKDVLVVTDVYVPPRYRRCGWFRAYLKLCGLLCGEALIVDEVYGPVRDALIGYGFVAVPGDAVMLSKHSPLSASWRPRWHT
;
A
#
# COMPACT_ATOMS: atom_id res chain seq x y z
N MET A 1 -30.97 -0.26 -13.64
CA MET A 1 -30.10 -0.65 -14.76
C MET A 1 -28.75 0.01 -14.53
N MET A 2 -27.75 -0.75 -14.09
CA MET A 2 -26.42 -0.22 -13.78
C MET A 2 -25.63 -0.05 -15.08
N ALA A 3 -25.10 1.15 -15.30
CA ALA A 3 -24.29 1.51 -16.46
C ALA A 3 -23.10 0.55 -16.62
N GLY A 4 -22.74 0.25 -17.87
CA GLY A 4 -21.71 -0.71 -18.25
C GLY A 4 -20.40 -0.49 -17.47
N GLY A 5 -19.88 -1.58 -16.91
CA GLY A 5 -18.64 -1.56 -16.13
C GLY A 5 -17.50 -0.99 -16.95
N ALA A 6 -17.13 0.26 -16.65
CA ALA A 6 -15.95 0.87 -17.23
C ALA A 6 -14.74 0.01 -16.85
N HIS A 7 -14.07 -0.55 -17.85
CA HIS A 7 -12.87 -1.34 -17.61
C HIS A 7 -11.75 -0.40 -17.13
N VAL A 8 -11.56 -0.32 -15.82
CA VAL A 8 -10.58 0.57 -15.21
C VAL A 8 -9.17 0.26 -15.73
N PRO A 9 -8.46 1.23 -16.31
CA PRO A 9 -7.31 0.96 -17.18
C PRO A 9 -5.97 0.86 -16.44
N SER A 10 -5.95 0.61 -15.13
CA SER A 10 -4.70 0.38 -14.40
C SER A 10 -4.95 -0.26 -13.02
N VAL A 11 -3.89 -0.78 -12.38
CA VAL A 11 -4.00 -1.25 -10.98
C VAL A 11 -4.09 -0.08 -10.00
N GLU A 12 -3.52 1.08 -10.34
CA GLU A 12 -3.55 2.32 -9.57
C GLU A 12 -4.97 2.87 -9.48
N LEU A 13 -5.68 2.99 -10.59
CA LEU A 13 -7.07 3.48 -10.60
C LEU A 13 -8.00 2.49 -9.89
N LYS A 14 -7.78 1.19 -10.08
CA LYS A 14 -8.51 0.15 -9.31
C LYS A 14 -8.24 0.23 -7.81
N THR A 15 -7.03 0.64 -7.41
CA THR A 15 -6.66 0.88 -6.00
C THR A 15 -7.45 2.07 -5.46
N VAL A 16 -7.55 3.16 -6.23
CA VAL A 16 -8.37 4.33 -5.85
C VAL A 16 -9.83 3.94 -5.66
N GLU A 17 -10.42 3.23 -6.62
CA GLU A 17 -11.82 2.78 -6.50
C GLU A 17 -12.05 1.86 -5.30
N PHE A 18 -11.12 0.94 -5.04
CA PHE A 18 -11.18 0.08 -3.85
C PHE A 18 -11.19 0.93 -2.57
N ILE A 19 -10.28 1.90 -2.45
CA ILE A 19 -10.16 2.74 -1.26
C ILE A 19 -11.38 3.64 -1.08
N LEU A 20 -11.91 4.22 -2.17
CA LEU A 20 -13.16 4.99 -2.12
C LEU A 20 -14.32 4.13 -1.63
N ALA A 21 -14.46 2.91 -2.16
CA ALA A 21 -15.53 2.00 -1.77
C ALA A 21 -15.47 1.59 -0.29
N VAL A 22 -14.28 1.34 0.26
CA VAL A 22 -14.14 1.02 1.70
C VAL A 22 -14.24 2.25 2.60
N SER A 23 -13.93 3.45 2.09
CA SER A 23 -14.09 4.70 2.85
C SER A 23 -15.57 5.08 3.04
N GLU A 24 -16.43 4.75 2.06
CA GLU A 24 -17.88 4.97 2.16
C GLU A 24 -18.58 3.99 3.10
N ALA A 25 -18.03 2.78 3.24
CA ALA A 25 -18.54 1.74 4.14
C ALA A 25 -17.39 0.97 4.80
N PRO A 26 -16.78 1.52 5.88
CA PRO A 26 -15.62 0.93 6.53
C PRO A 26 -15.90 -0.48 7.06
N ALA A 27 -15.30 -1.48 6.43
CA ALA A 27 -15.33 -2.88 6.84
C ALA A 27 -14.11 -3.60 6.29
N SER A 28 -13.60 -4.61 7.01
CA SER A 28 -12.48 -5.42 6.55
C SER A 28 -12.78 -6.02 5.18
N ARG A 29 -11.90 -5.75 4.20
CA ARG A 29 -12.13 -6.15 2.81
C ARG A 29 -10.82 -6.39 2.09
N ALA A 30 -10.79 -7.46 1.30
CA ALA A 30 -9.67 -7.80 0.44
C ALA A 30 -10.04 -7.70 -1.06
N VAL A 31 -9.07 -7.41 -1.91
CA VAL A 31 -9.22 -7.46 -3.36
C VAL A 31 -7.90 -7.84 -4.07
N HIS A 32 -8.01 -8.63 -5.13
CA HIS A 32 -6.91 -8.93 -6.04
C HIS A 32 -7.03 -8.10 -7.32
N LEU A 33 -6.11 -7.17 -7.52
CA LEU A 33 -6.07 -6.27 -8.67
C LEU A 33 -5.15 -6.83 -9.75
N ARG A 34 -5.65 -6.84 -10.99
CA ARG A 34 -4.88 -7.26 -12.17
C ARG A 34 -5.12 -6.32 -13.35
N HIS A 35 -4.05 -5.96 -14.05
CA HIS A 35 -4.12 -5.19 -15.30
C HIS A 35 -2.81 -5.31 -16.09
N HIS A 36 -2.85 -5.62 -17.39
CA HIS A 36 -1.68 -5.75 -18.27
C HIS A 36 -0.46 -6.48 -17.65
N GLY A 37 -0.73 -7.59 -16.97
CA GLY A 37 0.29 -8.42 -16.33
C GLY A 37 0.75 -7.93 -14.95
N PHE A 38 0.37 -6.74 -14.49
CA PHE A 38 0.52 -6.35 -13.10
C PHE A 38 -0.45 -7.13 -12.21
N ARG A 39 0.00 -7.46 -10.99
CA ARG A 39 -0.85 -8.02 -9.95
C ARG A 39 -0.49 -7.37 -8.61
N VAL A 40 -1.52 -7.02 -7.83
CA VAL A 40 -1.38 -6.55 -6.46
C VAL A 40 -2.58 -7.05 -5.67
N SER A 41 -2.35 -7.52 -4.46
CA SER A 41 -3.40 -7.81 -3.49
C SER A 41 -3.46 -6.69 -2.46
N LEU A 42 -4.68 -6.27 -2.12
CA LEU A 42 -4.94 -5.22 -1.16
C LEU A 42 -5.90 -5.73 -0.10
N GLU A 43 -5.65 -5.37 1.15
CA GLU A 43 -6.56 -5.57 2.26
C GLU A 43 -6.74 -4.24 3.00
N TYR A 44 -7.98 -3.88 3.29
CA TYR A 44 -8.29 -2.75 4.13
C TYR A 44 -8.79 -3.26 5.47
N GLU A 45 -8.22 -2.72 6.54
CA GLU A 45 -8.59 -3.02 7.92
C GLU A 45 -9.01 -1.72 8.63
N PRO A 46 -10.28 -1.57 9.05
CA PRO A 46 -10.73 -0.37 9.77
C PRO A 46 -9.96 -0.13 11.07
N GLU A 47 -9.52 -1.20 11.72
CA GLU A 47 -8.72 -1.19 12.93
C GLU A 47 -7.82 -2.43 12.97
N LEU A 48 -6.50 -2.23 13.05
CA LEU A 48 -5.52 -3.30 13.06
C LEU A 48 -4.53 -3.14 14.23
N PRO A 49 -4.49 -4.09 15.18
CA PRO A 49 -3.45 -4.14 16.19
C PRO A 49 -2.14 -4.67 15.59
N VAL A 50 -1.07 -3.88 15.68
CA VAL A 50 0.29 -4.26 15.27
C VAL A 50 1.12 -4.54 16.53
N PRO A 51 1.54 -5.80 16.77
CA PRO A 51 2.22 -6.17 18.00
C PRO A 51 3.50 -5.35 18.24
N GLY A 52 3.67 -4.84 19.45
CA GLY A 52 4.83 -4.03 19.83
C GLY A 52 4.87 -2.62 19.24
N VAL A 53 3.86 -2.20 18.46
CA VAL A 53 3.80 -0.86 17.87
C VAL A 53 2.54 -0.11 18.30
N GLY A 54 1.37 -0.74 18.26
CA GLY A 54 0.10 -0.12 18.64
C GLY A 54 -1.06 -0.53 17.74
N THR A 55 -2.21 0.09 17.93
CA THR A 55 -3.40 -0.10 17.09
C THR A 55 -3.53 1.07 16.12
N PHE A 56 -3.80 0.76 14.86
CA PHE A 56 -3.95 1.74 13.78
C PHE A 56 -5.32 1.62 13.14
N LYS A 57 -5.88 2.74 12.71
CA LYS A 57 -7.14 2.79 11.97
C LYS A 57 -6.93 2.95 10.47
N ASP A 58 -7.93 2.56 9.69
CA ASP A 58 -7.95 2.76 8.24
C ASP A 58 -6.66 2.28 7.56
N VAL A 59 -6.24 1.07 7.92
CA VAL A 59 -4.98 0.49 7.49
C VAL A 59 -5.15 -0.14 6.12
N LEU A 60 -4.20 0.14 5.23
CA LEU A 60 -4.08 -0.54 3.95
C LEU A 60 -2.90 -1.51 3.98
N VAL A 61 -3.15 -2.78 3.74
CA VAL A 61 -2.14 -3.82 3.59
C VAL A 61 -1.96 -4.13 2.10
N VAL A 62 -0.71 -4.19 1.65
CA VAL A 62 -0.34 -4.50 0.27
C VAL A 62 0.47 -5.80 0.26
N THR A 63 0.01 -6.78 -0.51
CA THR A 63 0.62 -8.13 -0.63
C THR A 63 0.63 -8.61 -2.08
N ASP A 64 1.30 -9.74 -2.38
CA ASP A 64 1.40 -10.38 -3.72
C ASP A 64 1.62 -9.37 -4.88
N VAL A 65 2.66 -8.54 -4.75
CA VAL A 65 2.99 -7.54 -5.78
C VAL A 65 3.82 -8.17 -6.88
N TYR A 66 3.24 -8.28 -8.07
CA TYR A 66 3.95 -8.66 -9.28
C TYR A 66 4.02 -7.51 -10.29
N VAL A 67 5.25 -7.13 -10.63
CA VAL A 67 5.57 -6.14 -11.67
C VAL A 67 6.11 -6.86 -12.90
N PRO A 68 5.53 -6.66 -14.11
CA PRO A 68 6.06 -7.24 -15.33
C PRO A 68 7.53 -6.85 -15.57
N PRO A 69 8.39 -7.74 -16.11
CA PRO A 69 9.82 -7.51 -16.26
C PRO A 69 10.19 -6.17 -16.91
N ARG A 70 9.44 -5.75 -17.94
CA ARG A 70 9.67 -4.47 -18.65
C ARG A 70 9.48 -3.21 -17.80
N TYR A 71 8.79 -3.31 -16.67
CA TYR A 71 8.56 -2.21 -15.73
C TYR A 71 9.36 -2.37 -14.44
N ARG A 72 10.10 -3.47 -14.27
CA ARG A 72 11.02 -3.64 -13.16
C ARG A 72 12.15 -2.61 -13.33
N ARG A 73 12.56 -1.98 -12.23
CA ARG A 73 13.57 -0.90 -12.18
C ARG A 73 13.15 0.47 -12.69
N CYS A 74 11.94 0.64 -13.20
CA CYS A 74 11.41 1.96 -13.59
C CYS A 74 10.81 2.77 -12.42
N GLY A 75 11.06 2.35 -11.17
CA GLY A 75 10.50 3.00 -9.99
C GLY A 75 9.00 2.77 -9.77
N TRP A 76 8.33 1.97 -10.61
CA TRP A 76 6.88 1.76 -10.56
C TRP A 76 6.40 1.34 -9.17
N PHE A 77 7.02 0.32 -8.56
CA PHE A 77 6.60 -0.17 -7.24
C PHE A 77 6.70 0.91 -6.16
N ARG A 78 7.77 1.72 -6.21
CA ARG A 78 7.94 2.85 -5.30
C ARG A 78 6.87 3.92 -5.52
N ALA A 79 6.53 4.23 -6.77
CA ALA A 79 5.45 5.18 -7.08
C ALA A 79 4.08 4.64 -6.64
N TYR A 80 3.85 3.34 -6.80
CA TYR A 80 2.65 2.65 -6.35
C TYR A 80 2.48 2.73 -4.83
N LEU A 81 3.52 2.40 -4.04
CA LEU A 81 3.45 2.53 -2.59
C LEU A 81 3.26 3.97 -2.12
N LYS A 82 3.78 4.97 -2.85
CA LYS A 82 3.51 6.38 -2.56
C LYS A 82 2.02 6.70 -2.74
N LEU A 83 1.40 6.23 -3.83
CA LEU A 83 -0.04 6.36 -4.02
C LEU A 83 -0.80 5.72 -2.86
N CYS A 84 -0.48 4.47 -2.51
CA CYS A 84 -1.10 3.77 -1.38
C CYS A 84 -0.95 4.54 -0.06
N GLY A 85 0.23 5.09 0.24
CA GLY A 85 0.47 5.87 1.46
C GLY A 85 -0.24 7.22 1.49
N LEU A 86 -0.55 7.79 0.32
CA LEU A 86 -1.39 8.99 0.22
C LEU A 86 -2.88 8.66 0.45
N LEU A 87 -3.32 7.49 0.00
CA LEU A 87 -4.72 7.07 0.03
C LEU A 87 -5.13 6.39 1.35
N CYS A 88 -4.20 5.73 2.07
CA CYS A 88 -4.51 5.08 3.35
C CYS A 88 -4.82 6.10 4.45
N GLY A 89 -5.52 5.67 5.51
CA GLY A 89 -5.85 6.55 6.63
C GLY A 89 -4.66 6.73 7.57
N GLU A 90 -4.39 5.82 8.49
CA GLU A 90 -3.28 5.98 9.45
C GLU A 90 -2.00 5.23 9.08
N ALA A 91 -2.12 4.08 8.42
CA ALA A 91 -0.96 3.23 8.12
C ALA A 91 -1.07 2.49 6.78
N LEU A 92 0.10 2.29 6.17
CA LEU A 92 0.33 1.40 5.03
C LEU A 92 1.26 0.28 5.50
N ILE A 93 0.82 -0.96 5.36
CA ILE A 93 1.64 -2.15 5.59
C ILE A 93 1.94 -2.79 4.25
N VAL A 94 3.20 -3.20 4.05
CA VAL A 94 3.59 -4.07 2.95
C VAL A 94 4.05 -5.37 3.57
N ASP A 95 3.30 -6.44 3.34
CA ASP A 95 3.57 -7.77 3.88
C ASP A 95 4.28 -8.63 2.84
N GLU A 96 4.84 -9.75 3.31
CA GLU A 96 5.61 -10.71 2.50
C GLU A 96 6.79 -10.07 1.75
N VAL A 97 7.47 -9.11 2.37
CA VAL A 97 8.61 -8.40 1.77
C VAL A 97 9.92 -8.89 2.35
N TYR A 98 10.79 -9.39 1.48
CA TYR A 98 12.08 -9.99 1.84
C TYR A 98 13.26 -9.34 1.14
N GLY A 99 14.45 -9.54 1.72
CA GLY A 99 15.74 -9.26 1.10
C GLY A 99 15.90 -7.79 0.62
N PRO A 100 16.50 -7.56 -0.56
CA PRO A 100 16.81 -6.21 -1.02
C PRO A 100 15.61 -5.26 -1.16
N VAL A 101 14.40 -5.80 -1.38
CA VAL A 101 13.19 -4.98 -1.46
C VAL A 101 12.85 -4.45 -0.06
N ARG A 102 12.92 -5.31 0.95
CA ARG A 102 12.68 -4.93 2.36
C ARG A 102 13.66 -3.85 2.80
N ASP A 103 14.94 -4.06 2.52
CA ASP A 103 16.01 -3.11 2.88
C ASP A 103 15.82 -1.75 2.20
N ALA A 104 15.40 -1.76 0.92
CA ALA A 104 15.08 -0.54 0.19
C ALA A 104 13.88 0.20 0.80
N LEU A 105 12.82 -0.50 1.19
CA LEU A 105 11.66 0.12 1.85
C LEU A 105 12.04 0.74 3.19
N ILE A 106 12.87 0.07 3.99
CA ILE A 106 13.41 0.63 5.24
C ILE A 106 14.20 1.91 4.95
N GLY A 107 15.06 1.91 3.92
CA GLY A 107 15.77 3.11 3.46
C GLY A 107 14.85 4.24 2.98
N TYR A 108 13.60 3.94 2.60
CA TYR A 108 12.58 4.93 2.25
C TYR A 108 11.72 5.40 3.43
N GLY A 109 12.03 4.96 4.65
CA GLY A 109 11.34 5.39 5.87
C GLY A 109 10.24 4.44 6.36
N PHE A 110 10.11 3.25 5.77
CA PHE A 110 9.31 2.19 6.38
C PHE A 110 10.02 1.64 7.63
N VAL A 111 9.24 1.19 8.61
CA VAL A 111 9.73 0.55 9.82
C VAL A 111 9.39 -0.93 9.77
N ALA A 112 10.35 -1.77 10.15
CA ALA A 112 10.10 -3.19 10.31
C ALA A 112 9.07 -3.43 11.43
N VAL A 113 8.04 -4.21 11.14
CA VAL A 113 7.06 -4.68 12.13
C VAL A 113 7.18 -6.20 12.26
N PRO A 114 6.58 -6.83 13.29
CA PRO A 114 6.66 -8.28 13.44
C PRO A 114 6.17 -9.02 12.18
N GLY A 115 6.82 -10.14 11.87
CA GLY A 115 6.60 -10.90 10.63
C GLY A 115 7.44 -10.38 9.47
N ASP A 116 7.05 -10.78 8.26
CA ASP A 116 7.74 -10.42 7.01
C ASP A 116 7.19 -9.11 6.42
N ALA A 117 6.87 -8.17 7.30
CA ALA A 117 6.18 -6.93 6.97
C ALA A 117 7.00 -5.68 7.31
N VAL A 118 6.71 -4.61 6.56
CA VAL A 118 7.17 -3.26 6.84
C VAL A 118 5.99 -2.30 6.83
N MET A 119 6.06 -1.27 7.68
CA MET A 119 4.96 -0.33 7.87
C MET A 119 5.42 1.11 7.70
N LEU A 120 4.55 1.91 7.09
CA LEU A 120 4.63 3.36 7.07
C LEU A 120 3.40 3.91 7.80
N SER A 121 3.61 4.68 8.87
CA SER A 121 2.53 5.29 9.66
C SER A 121 2.58 6.82 9.58
N LYS A 122 1.42 7.46 9.51
CA LYS A 122 1.30 8.94 9.57
C LYS A 122 1.58 9.50 10.97
N HIS A 123 1.39 8.69 12.01
CA HIS A 123 1.53 9.11 13.42
C HIS A 123 2.91 8.84 14.04
N SER A 124 3.81 8.16 13.34
CA SER A 124 5.14 7.86 13.89
C SER A 124 5.92 9.15 14.20
N PRO A 125 6.61 9.31 15.34
CA PRO A 125 7.45 10.49 15.61
C PRO A 125 8.65 10.63 14.64
N LEU A 126 8.99 9.56 13.90
CA LEU A 126 9.88 9.61 12.74
C LEU A 126 9.24 10.31 11.52
N SER A 127 7.93 10.57 11.56
CA SER A 127 7.19 11.38 10.58
C SER A 127 7.52 12.87 10.64
N ALA A 128 8.35 13.34 11.59
CA ALA A 128 8.95 14.67 11.47
C ALA A 128 9.80 14.81 10.19
N SER A 129 10.24 13.69 9.60
CA SER A 129 10.81 13.61 8.24
C SER A 129 9.81 13.17 7.15
N TRP A 130 8.51 13.15 7.44
CA TRP A 130 7.45 12.96 6.44
C TRP A 130 7.34 14.17 5.50
N ARG A 131 8.16 15.21 5.73
CA ARG A 131 8.58 16.06 4.62
C ARG A 131 9.36 15.19 3.64
N PRO A 132 8.80 14.88 2.48
CA PRO A 132 9.55 14.19 1.45
C PRO A 132 10.90 14.87 1.20
N ARG A 133 12.02 14.31 1.67
CA ARG A 133 13.35 14.66 1.13
C ARG A 133 13.46 13.94 -0.21
N TRP A 134 12.73 14.43 -1.20
CA TRP A 134 12.65 13.88 -2.55
C TRP A 134 13.31 14.81 -3.58
N HIS A 135 14.47 15.39 -3.26
CA HIS A 135 15.34 16.04 -4.25
C HIS A 135 16.69 15.36 -4.29
N THR A 136 16.82 14.44 -5.25
CA THR A 136 17.96 14.21 -6.16
C THR A 136 17.55 13.09 -7.10
#